data_AF-A0A351GQS5-F1
#
_entry.id   AF-A0A351GQS5-F1
#
_cell.length_a   1.000
_cell.length_b   1.000
_cell.length_c   1.000
_cell.angle_alpha   90.00
_cell.angle_beta   90.00
_cell.angle_gamma   90.00
#
_symmetry.space_group_name_H-M   'P 1'
#
loop_
_entity.id
_entity.type
_entity.pdbx_description
1 polymer ?
#
loop_
_entity_poly.entity_id
_entity_poly.type
_entity_poly.pdbx_seq_one_letter_code
_entity_poly.pdbx_strand_id
1 'polypeptide(L)'
;ELANITIDELKRAADTLSQAELDRARAQMKAGLLMGLESASNRAERLARMVQIWGKIPNLEETVARIDAVNLDKLRTYAQSVASSAKMATALYGPIAAAPDLSALEARRAA
;
A
#
# COMPACT_ATOMS: atom_id res chain seq x y z
N GLU A 1 15.54 15.52 0.20
CA GLU A 1 16.17 14.18 0.18
C GLU A 1 15.15 13.06 0.37
N LEU A 2 14.46 12.96 1.50
CA LEU A 2 13.47 11.90 1.77
C LEU A 2 12.45 11.68 0.65
N ALA A 3 11.80 12.75 0.16
CA ALA A 3 10.82 12.66 -0.92
C ALA A 3 11.39 12.03 -2.21
N ASN A 4 12.65 12.36 -2.54
CA ASN A 4 13.32 11.80 -3.71
C ASN A 4 13.59 10.31 -3.53
N ILE A 5 14.10 9.91 -2.35
CA ILE A 5 14.34 8.50 -2.01
C ILE A 5 13.02 7.72 -2.05
N THR A 6 11.91 8.27 -1.54
CA THR A 6 10.60 7.62 -1.59
C THR A 6 10.17 7.33 -3.04
N ILE A 7 10.35 8.29 -3.96
CA ILE A 7 10.05 8.06 -5.38
C ILE A 7 10.97 7.00 -5.99
N ASP A 8 12.27 7.05 -5.70
CA ASP A 8 13.24 6.09 -6.21
C ASP A 8 12.95 4.66 -5.74
N GLU A 9 12.56 4.52 -4.47
CA GLU A 9 12.20 3.23 -3.88
C GLU A 9 10.89 2.67 -4.46
N LEU A 10 9.90 3.52 -4.73
CA LEU A 10 8.67 3.10 -5.42
C LEU A 10 8.96 2.57 -6.82
N LYS A 11 9.90 3.18 -7.55
CA LYS A 11 10.36 2.69 -8.86
C LYS A 11 11.13 1.39 -8.71
N ARG A 12 12.12 1.36 -7.82
CA ARG A 12 12.97 0.18 -7.56
C ARG A 12 12.15 -1.04 -7.19
N ALA A 13 11.09 -0.86 -6.40
CA ALA A 13 10.18 -1.93 -5.99
C ALA A 13 9.55 -2.68 -7.17
N ALA A 14 9.29 -2.00 -8.31
CA ALA A 14 8.74 -2.66 -9.49
C ALA A 14 9.64 -3.80 -10.00
N ASP A 15 10.96 -3.65 -9.85
CA ASP A 15 11.94 -4.62 -10.34
C ASP A 15 12.49 -5.54 -9.24
N THR A 16 12.72 -5.01 -8.04
CA THR A 16 13.55 -5.70 -7.03
C THR A 16 12.78 -6.43 -5.95
N LEU A 17 11.44 -6.29 -5.88
CA LEU A 17 10.65 -6.98 -4.86
C LEU A 17 10.91 -8.49 -4.89
N SER A 18 11.13 -9.07 -3.72
CA SER A 18 11.47 -10.48 -3.55
C SER A 18 10.32 -11.29 -2.94
N GLN A 19 10.37 -12.61 -3.11
CA GLN A 19 9.42 -13.52 -2.48
C GLN A 19 9.44 -13.40 -0.95
N ALA A 20 10.64 -13.25 -0.37
CA ALA A 20 10.80 -13.10 1.07
C ALA A 20 10.14 -11.82 1.61
N GLU A 21 10.18 -10.71 0.88
CA GLU A 21 9.47 -9.48 1.24
C GLU A 21 7.96 -9.65 1.14
N LEU A 22 7.48 -10.28 0.07
CA LEU A 22 6.06 -10.58 -0.12
C LEU A 22 5.51 -11.45 1.02
N ASP A 23 6.22 -12.53 1.38
CA ASP A 23 5.78 -13.44 2.44
C ASP A 23 5.77 -12.75 3.81
N ARG A 24 6.76 -11.91 4.10
CA ARG A 24 6.77 -11.06 5.30
C ARG A 24 5.58 -10.10 5.32
N ALA A 25 5.31 -9.40 4.22
CA ALA A 25 4.20 -8.46 4.14
C ALA A 25 2.85 -9.16 4.33
N ARG A 26 2.63 -10.32 3.69
CA ARG A 26 1.41 -11.13 3.91
C ARG A 26 1.27 -11.58 5.35
N ALA A 27 2.35 -12.04 5.99
CA ALA A 27 2.33 -12.44 7.39
C ALA A 27 1.94 -11.26 8.30
N GLN A 28 2.53 -10.08 8.08
CA GLN A 28 2.19 -8.87 8.83
C GLN A 28 0.73 -8.44 8.63
N MET A 29 0.23 -8.44 7.39
CA MET A 29 -1.17 -8.09 7.10
C MET A 29 -2.16 -9.07 7.75
N LYS A 30 -1.87 -10.38 7.72
CA LYS A 30 -2.71 -11.40 8.36
C LYS A 30 -2.68 -11.27 9.89
N ALA A 31 -1.51 -11.06 10.48
CA ALA A 31 -1.39 -10.84 11.92
C ALA A 31 -2.19 -9.61 12.38
N GLY A 32 -2.04 -8.47 11.69
CA GLY A 32 -2.79 -7.25 12.00
C GLY A 32 -4.31 -7.42 11.86
N LEU A 33 -4.76 -8.14 10.83
CA LEU A 33 -6.18 -8.47 10.64
C LEU A 33 -6.74 -9.29 11.80
N LEU A 34 -6.01 -10.31 12.27
CA LEU A 34 -6.46 -11.20 13.34
C LEU A 34 -6.43 -10.52 14.71
N MET A 35 -5.32 -9.86 15.04
CA MET A 35 -5.16 -9.15 16.31
C MET A 35 -6.14 -7.97 16.43
N GLY A 36 -6.48 -7.33 15.31
CA GLY A 36 -7.49 -6.28 15.26
C GLY A 36 -8.88 -6.71 15.73
N LEU A 37 -9.14 -8.03 15.84
CA LEU A 37 -10.43 -8.58 16.30
C LEU A 37 -10.49 -8.81 17.82
N GLU A 38 -9.46 -8.45 18.59
CA GLU A 38 -9.46 -8.63 20.04
C GLU A 38 -10.37 -7.61 20.76
N SER A 39 -10.44 -6.38 20.25
CA SER A 39 -11.25 -5.29 20.82
C SER A 39 -12.66 -5.27 20.24
N ALA A 40 -13.68 -5.18 21.11
CA ALA A 40 -15.07 -5.04 20.70
C ALA A 40 -15.32 -3.80 19.82
N SER A 41 -14.67 -2.68 20.13
CA SER A 41 -14.78 -1.45 19.35
C SER A 41 -14.15 -1.60 17.96
N ASN A 42 -12.95 -2.21 17.87
CA ASN A 42 -12.28 -2.44 16.58
C ASN A 42 -13.11 -3.37 15.68
N ARG A 43 -13.72 -4.40 16.28
CA ARG A 43 -14.65 -5.29 15.57
C ARG A 43 -15.84 -4.50 15.04
N ALA A 44 -16.50 -3.69 15.87
CA ALA A 44 -17.65 -2.90 15.45
C ALA A 44 -17.31 -1.95 14.30
N GLU A 45 -16.19 -1.24 14.39
CA GLU A 45 -15.72 -0.34 13.32
C GLU A 45 -15.47 -1.11 12.02
N ARG A 46 -14.76 -2.25 12.08
CA ARG A 46 -14.49 -3.07 10.91
C ARG A 46 -15.80 -3.54 10.26
N LEU A 47 -16.75 -4.05 11.05
CA LEU A 47 -18.04 -4.54 10.53
C LEU A 47 -18.81 -3.41 9.83
N ALA A 48 -18.93 -2.25 10.47
CA ALA A 48 -19.61 -1.09 9.90
C ALA A 48 -18.96 -0.65 8.58
N ARG A 49 -17.62 -0.55 8.55
CA ARG A 49 -16.86 -0.18 7.34
C ARG A 49 -17.06 -1.18 6.20
N MET A 50 -17.08 -2.48 6.50
CA MET A 50 -17.30 -3.50 5.47
C MET A 50 -18.70 -3.40 4.87
N VAL A 51 -19.74 -3.23 5.69
CA VAL A 51 -21.11 -3.01 5.21
C VAL A 51 -21.20 -1.71 4.39
N GLN A 52 -20.59 -0.62 4.85
CA GLN A 52 -20.64 0.67 4.16
C GLN A 52 -19.96 0.65 2.78
N ILE A 53 -18.81 -0.01 2.65
CA ILE A 53 -18.04 -0.05 1.39
C ILE A 53 -18.55 -1.14 0.45
N TRP A 54 -18.89 -2.32 0.99
CA TRP A 54 -19.14 -3.52 0.20
C TRP A 54 -20.56 -4.06 0.29
N GLY A 55 -21.42 -3.48 1.13
CA GLY A 55 -22.79 -3.97 1.38
C GLY A 55 -22.85 -5.31 2.13
N LYS A 56 -21.71 -5.88 2.53
CA LYS A 56 -21.59 -7.15 3.22
C LYS A 56 -20.35 -7.18 4.10
N ILE A 57 -20.29 -8.15 5.00
CA ILE A 57 -19.08 -8.46 5.78
C ILE A 57 -18.44 -9.70 5.15
N PRO A 58 -17.31 -9.56 4.43
CA PRO A 58 -16.54 -10.72 3.98
C PRO A 58 -16.11 -11.55 5.19
N ASN A 59 -16.16 -12.88 5.05
CA ASN A 59 -15.62 -13.74 6.09
C ASN A 59 -14.09 -13.59 6.16
N LEU A 60 -13.52 -14.02 7.28
CA LEU A 60 -12.11 -13.83 7.56
C LEU A 60 -11.25 -14.67 6.60
N GLU A 61 -11.71 -15.87 6.29
CA GLU A 61 -11.08 -16.84 5.42
C GLU A 61 -10.97 -16.32 3.97
N GLU A 62 -12.01 -15.66 3.45
CA GLU A 62 -12.02 -14.99 2.13
C GLU A 62 -10.97 -13.88 2.11
N THR A 63 -10.89 -13.09 3.18
CA THR A 63 -9.92 -12.00 3.27
C THR A 63 -8.49 -12.54 3.30
N VAL A 64 -8.23 -13.59 4.09
CA VAL A 64 -6.93 -14.27 4.17
C VAL A 64 -6.55 -14.90 2.83
N ALA A 65 -7.47 -15.63 2.19
CA ALA A 65 -7.25 -16.25 0.89
C ALA A 65 -6.92 -15.21 -0.20
N ARG A 66 -7.55 -14.03 -0.15
CA ARG A 66 -7.23 -12.92 -1.07
C ARG A 66 -5.83 -12.36 -0.85
N ILE A 67 -5.36 -12.26 0.40
CA ILE A 67 -3.98 -11.86 0.73
C ILE A 67 -2.99 -12.91 0.19
N ASP A 68 -3.27 -14.19 0.43
CA ASP A 68 -2.41 -15.30 0.00
C ASP A 68 -2.39 -15.49 -1.53
N ALA A 69 -3.41 -15.00 -2.24
CA ALA A 69 -3.48 -15.02 -3.71
C ALA A 69 -2.61 -13.94 -4.41
N VAL A 70 -2.06 -12.97 -3.67
CA VAL A 70 -1.20 -11.89 -4.21
C VAL A 70 0.20 -12.43 -4.53
N ASN A 71 0.46 -12.91 -5.74
CA ASN A 71 1.79 -13.42 -6.10
C ASN A 71 2.77 -12.29 -6.49
N LEU A 72 4.05 -12.64 -6.64
CA LEU A 72 5.12 -11.68 -6.92
C LEU A 72 4.94 -10.94 -8.25
N ASP A 73 4.46 -11.64 -9.29
CA ASP A 73 4.20 -11.08 -10.61
C ASP A 73 3.09 -10.00 -10.59
N LYS A 74 1.96 -10.29 -9.94
CA LYS A 74 0.87 -9.33 -9.71
C LYS A 74 1.37 -8.13 -8.92
N LEU A 75 2.18 -8.36 -7.90
CA LEU A 75 2.71 -7.29 -7.07
C LEU A 75 3.67 -6.39 -7.85
N ARG A 76 4.59 -6.95 -8.65
CA ARG A 76 5.49 -6.18 -9.52
C ARG A 76 4.74 -5.42 -10.61
N THR A 77 3.73 -6.05 -11.22
CA THR A 77 2.85 -5.40 -12.21
C THR A 77 2.13 -4.20 -11.58
N TYR A 78 1.60 -4.36 -10.37
CA TYR A 78 0.98 -3.26 -9.64
C TYR A 78 1.99 -2.16 -9.28
N ALA A 79 3.17 -2.52 -8.78
CA ALA A 79 4.24 -1.58 -8.48
C ALA A 79 4.68 -0.80 -9.73
N GLN A 80 4.78 -1.45 -10.89
CA GLN A 80 5.07 -0.81 -12.16
C GLN A 80 3.98 0.21 -12.55
N SER A 81 2.70 -0.13 -12.37
CA SER A 81 1.60 0.80 -12.64
C SER A 81 1.65 2.03 -11.72
N VAL A 82 1.92 1.82 -10.43
CA VAL A 82 2.10 2.90 -9.45
C VAL A 82 3.28 3.78 -9.83
N ALA A 83 4.41 3.17 -10.17
CA ALA A 83 5.64 3.88 -10.53
C ALA A 83 5.50 4.64 -11.85
N SER A 84 4.78 4.13 -12.85
CA SER A 84 4.78 4.72 -14.21
C SER A 84 3.53 5.55 -14.55
N SER A 85 2.35 5.20 -14.03
CA SER A 85 1.08 5.72 -14.56
C SER A 85 0.13 6.32 -13.52
N ALA A 86 0.31 5.99 -12.23
CA ALA A 86 -0.59 6.48 -11.19
C ALA A 86 -0.47 8.00 -11.00
N LYS A 87 -1.62 8.66 -10.84
CA LYS A 87 -1.67 10.09 -10.50
C LYS A 87 -1.08 10.31 -9.11
N MET A 88 -0.20 11.29 -9.00
CA MET A 88 0.39 11.69 -7.73
C MET A 88 -0.26 12.97 -7.22
N ALA A 89 -0.36 13.09 -5.91
CA ALA A 89 -0.74 14.32 -5.24
C ALA A 89 0.22 14.55 -4.07
N THR A 90 0.54 15.81 -3.80
CA THR A 90 1.46 16.18 -2.72
C THR A 90 0.84 17.32 -1.91
N ALA A 91 0.93 17.22 -0.58
CA ALA A 91 0.60 18.30 0.34
C ALA A 91 1.84 18.59 1.19
N LEU A 92 2.27 19.84 1.23
CA LEU A 92 3.45 20.30 1.94
C LEU A 92 3.03 21.30 3.02
N TYR A 93 3.54 21.14 4.25
CA TYR A 93 3.20 22.00 5.38
C TYR A 93 4.44 22.23 6.27
N GLY A 94 4.65 23.47 6.70
CA GLY A 94 5.79 23.87 7.53
C GLY A 94 6.96 24.49 6.73
N PRO A 95 8.23 24.34 7.17
CA PRO A 95 9.40 24.93 6.51
C PRO A 95 9.79 24.16 5.23
N ILE A 96 9.03 24.39 4.16
CA ILE A 96 9.08 23.60 2.92
C ILE A 96 9.96 24.20 1.83
N ALA A 97 10.79 25.21 2.13
CA ALA A 97 11.60 25.90 1.13
C ALA A 97 12.54 24.98 0.33
N ALA A 98 12.96 23.85 0.92
CA ALA A 98 13.80 22.84 0.29
C ALA A 98 13.02 21.61 -0.22
N ALA A 99 11.69 21.61 -0.12
CA ALA A 99 10.86 20.51 -0.58
C ALA A 99 10.73 20.55 -2.12
N PRO A 100 10.82 19.41 -2.81
CA PRO A 100 10.55 19.36 -4.25
C PRO A 100 9.06 19.63 -4.49
N ASP A 101 8.76 20.35 -5.57
CA ASP A 101 7.39 20.51 -6.04
C ASP A 101 6.88 19.22 -6.71
N LEU A 102 5.57 19.18 -6.96
CA LEU A 102 4.93 18.02 -7.57
C LEU A 102 5.53 17.69 -8.94
N SER A 103 5.82 18.70 -9.77
CA SER A 103 6.40 18.52 -11.10
C SER A 103 7.78 17.87 -11.07
N ALA A 104 8.63 18.25 -10.11
CA ALA A 104 9.95 17.67 -9.93
C ALA A 104 9.85 16.20 -9.50
N LEU A 105 8.91 15.87 -8.62
CA LEU A 105 8.65 14.49 -8.21
C LEU A 105 8.06 13.66 -9.35
N GLU A 106 7.17 14.21 -10.17
CA GLU A 106 6.62 13.52 -11.35
C GLU A 106 7.69 13.25 -12.41
N ALA A 107 8.56 14.24 -12.67
CA ALA A 107 9.69 14.07 -13.59
C ALA A 107 10.64 12.98 -13.11
N ARG A 108 10.96 12.94 -11.81
CA ARG A 108 11.80 11.89 -11.21
C ARG A 108 11.15 10.51 -11.28
N ARG A 109 9.83 10.47 -11.09
CA ARG A 109 9.02 9.25 -11.19
C ARG A 109 9.04 8.68 -12.61
N ALA A 110 9.00 9.54 -13.63
CA ALA A 110 8.98 9.16 -15.05
C ALA A 110 10.36 8.84 -15.65
N ALA A 111 11.44 9.43 -15.12
CA ALA A 111 12.82 9.12 -15.49
C ALA A 111 13.22 7.70 -15.08
#